data_AF-A0A7U9XN07-F1
#
_entry.id   AF-A0A7U9XN07-F1
#
_cell.length_a   1.000
_cell.length_b   1.000
_cell.length_c   1.000
_cell.angle_alpha   90.00
_cell.angle_beta   90.00
_cell.angle_gamma   90.00
#
_symmetry.space_group_name_H-M   'P 1'
#
loop_
_entity.id
_entity.type
_entity.pdbx_description
1 polymer ?
#
loop_
_entity_poly.entity_id
_entity_poly.type
_entity_poly.pdbx_seq_one_letter_code
_entity_poly.pdbx_strand_id
1 'polypeptide(L)' 'MSTTALTGKVYTEGRNRVSLKERIMEYFRTSMEEYGAEIACGMLAMSGNTNAGLVYQMLKK' A
#
# COMPACT_ATOMS: atom_id res chain seq x y z
N MET A 1 37.83 -22.86 -11.46
CA MET A 1 36.47 -22.51 -11.02
C MET A 1 36.46 -21.03 -10.68
N SER A 2 35.75 -20.22 -11.47
CA SER A 2 35.61 -18.77 -11.29
C SER A 2 34.36 -18.52 -10.45
N THR A 3 34.52 -18.04 -9.22
CA THR A 3 33.44 -17.55 -8.37
C THR A 3 32.91 -16.24 -8.94
N THR A 4 31.89 -16.34 -9.79
CA THR A 4 31.04 -15.20 -10.13
C THR A 4 30.31 -14.78 -8.86
N ALA A 5 30.80 -13.73 -8.21
CA ALA A 5 30.02 -13.02 -7.22
C ALA A 5 28.72 -12.58 -7.92
N LEU A 6 27.60 -13.17 -7.53
CA LEU A 6 26.28 -12.57 -7.76
C LEU A 6 26.43 -11.13 -7.31
N THR A 7 26.34 -10.20 -8.26
CA THR A 7 26.16 -8.78 -8.01
C THR A 7 24.80 -8.59 -7.35
N GLY A 8 24.68 -9.11 -6.13
CA GLY A 8 23.65 -8.75 -5.20
C GLY A 8 23.76 -7.25 -5.09
N LYS A 9 22.68 -6.57 -5.49
CA LYS A 9 22.50 -5.14 -5.29
C LYS A 9 23.09 -4.82 -3.92
N VAL A 10 24.23 -4.13 -3.93
CA VAL A 10 24.82 -3.60 -2.73
C VAL A 10 23.73 -2.70 -2.20
N TYR A 11 23.03 -3.16 -1.17
CA TYR A 11 22.14 -2.33 -0.39
C TYR A 11 23.08 -1.30 0.23
N THR A 12 23.28 -0.20 -0.49
CA THR A 12 23.99 0.95 -0.01
C THR A 12 23.17 1.47 1.17
N GLU A 13 23.55 1.02 2.35
CA GLU A 13 23.20 1.57 3.64
C GLU A 13 23.65 3.03 3.66
N GLY A 14 22.84 3.94 3.12
CA GLY A 14 23.32 5.29 2.89
C GLY A 14 22.33 6.23 2.23
N ARG A 15 21.10 6.33 2.77
CA ARG A 15 20.29 7.56 2.91
C ARG A 15 18.84 7.19 3.20
N ASN A 16 18.32 7.74 4.30
CA ASN A 16 16.97 7.57 4.86
C ASN A 16 16.72 6.20 5.52
N ARG A 17 17.19 6.05 6.77
CA ARG A 17 16.66 5.08 7.74
C ARG A 17 15.23 5.49 8.14
N VAL A 18 14.30 5.45 7.20
CA VAL A 18 12.88 5.39 7.56
C VAL A 18 12.64 3.97 8.05
N SER A 19 12.22 3.83 9.30
CA SER A 19 11.92 2.56 9.93
C SER A 19 10.94 1.76 9.06
N LEU A 20 10.98 0.42 9.17
CA LEU A 20 10.03 -0.45 8.46
C LEU A 20 8.57 -0.01 8.72
N LYS A 21 8.29 0.44 9.95
CA LYS A 21 7.00 0.99 10.36
C LYS A 21 6.61 2.23 9.54
N GLU A 22 7.55 3.17 9.36
CA GLU A 22 7.29 4.38 8.57
C GLU A 22 7.09 4.06 7.09
N ARG A 23 7.87 3.12 6.53
CA ARG A 23 7.70 2.66 5.15
C ARG A 23 6.34 1.99 4.92
N ILE A 24 5.88 1.19 5.88
CA ILE A 24 4.55 0.56 5.83
C ILE A 24 3.47 1.62 5.95
N MET A 25 3.61 2.60 6.85
CA MET A 25 2.64 3.69 6.98
C MET A 25 2.58 4.54 5.73
N GLU A 26 3.72 4.87 5.12
CA GLU A 26 3.77 5.63 3.88
C GLU A 26 3.09 4.86 2.74
N TYR A 27 3.43 3.57 2.56
CA TYR A 27 2.78 2.72 1.58
C TYR A 27 1.26 2.61 1.80
N PHE A 28 0.84 2.40 3.04
CA PHE A 28 -0.57 2.30 3.41
C PHE A 28 -1.30 3.62 3.15
N ARG A 29 -0.67 4.74 3.48
CA ARG A 29 -1.22 6.08 3.22
C ARG A 29 -1.41 6.31 1.73
N THR A 30 -0.39 6.05 0.90
CA THR A 30 -0.51 6.17 -0.56
C THR A 30 -1.59 5.24 -1.12
N SER A 31 -1.66 4.01 -0.62
CA SER A 31 -2.69 3.05 -1.03
C SER A 31 -4.09 3.51 -0.65
N MET A 32 -4.26 4.16 0.51
CA MET A 32 -5.53 4.71 0.94
C MET A 32 -5.90 6.00 0.21
N GLU A 33 -4.93 6.82 -0.19
CA GLU A 33 -5.18 7.98 -1.05
C GLU A 33 -5.69 7.55 -2.44
N GLU A 34 -5.12 6.48 -3.01
CA GLU A 34 -5.48 6.00 -4.35
C GLU A 34 -6.72 5.08 -4.34
N TYR A 35 -6.80 4.15 -3.38
CA TYR A 35 -7.81 3.09 -3.35
C TYR A 35 -8.71 3.14 -2.10
N GLY A 36 -8.60 4.15 -1.23
CA GLY A 36 -9.31 4.17 0.05
C GLY A 36 -10.83 4.08 -0.10
N ALA A 37 -11.39 4.69 -1.14
CA ALA A 37 -12.82 4.59 -1.45
C ALA A 37 -13.22 3.15 -1.84
N GLU A 38 -12.39 2.45 -2.60
CA GLU A 38 -12.63 1.06 -3.03
C GLU A 38 -12.47 0.09 -1.87
N ILE A 39 -11.45 0.30 -1.02
CA ILE A 39 -11.22 -0.50 0.19
C ILE A 39 -12.39 -0.35 1.16
N ALA A 40 -12.83 0.88 1.44
CA ALA A 40 -13.97 1.14 2.32
C ALA A 40 -15.25 0.49 1.80
N CYS A 41 -15.51 0.60 0.49
CA CYS A 41 -16.70 0.00 -0.11
C CYS A 41 -16.62 -1.53 -0.16
N GLY A 42 -15.43 -2.10 -0.38
CA GLY A 42 -15.19 -3.53 -0.27
C GLY A 42 -15.48 -4.08 1.13
N MET A 43 -15.01 -3.38 2.18
CA MET A 43 -15.32 -3.75 3.56
C MET A 43 -16.81 -3.66 3.87
N LEU A 44 -17.49 -2.61 3.38
CA LEU A 44 -18.94 -2.48 3.53
C LEU A 44 -19.68 -3.64 2.85
N ALA A 45 -19.33 -3.96 1.61
CA ALA A 45 -19.93 -5.08 0.89
C ALA A 45 -19.70 -6.43 1.61
N MET A 46 -18.50 -6.68 2.12
CA MET A 46 -18.18 -7.90 2.89
C MET A 46 -18.96 -7.99 4.21
N SER A 47 -19.28 -6.86 4.84
CA SER A 47 -20.14 -6.82 6.03
C SER A 47 -21.63 -7.05 5.74
N GLY A 48 -22.00 -7.29 4.47
CA GLY A 48 -23.39 -7.46 4.04
C GLY A 48 -24.13 -6.14 3.81
N ASN A 49 -23.43 -5.02 3.82
CA ASN A 49 -24.03 -3.71 3.57
C ASN A 49 -24.21 -3.48 2.06
N THR A 50 -25.46 -3.38 1.63
CA THR A 50 -25.84 -3.15 0.23
C THR A 50 -25.60 -1.72 -0.26
N ASN A 51 -25.30 -0.78 0.65
CA ASN A 51 -25.05 0.62 0.33
C ASN A 51 -23.61 0.90 -0.14
N ALA A 52 -22.76 -0.12 -0.28
CA ALA A 52 -21.37 0.04 -0.72
C ALA A 52 -21.26 0.85 -2.04
N GLY A 53 -22.16 0.64 -3.01
CA GLY A 53 -22.16 1.39 -4.26
C GLY A 53 -22.52 2.88 -4.10
N LEU A 54 -23.46 3.21 -3.21
CA LEU A 54 -23.83 4.59 -2.88
C LEU A 54 -22.68 5.32 -2.18
N VAL A 55 -22.03 4.65 -1.23
CA VAL A 55 -20.87 5.20 -0.52
C VAL A 55 -19.70 5.43 -1.49
N TYR A 56 -19.46 4.52 -2.43
CA TYR A 56 -18.44 4.71 -3.47
C TYR A 56 -18.67 5.98 -4.29
N GLN A 57 -19.92 6.23 -4.71
CA GLN A 57 -20.29 7.44 -5.44
C GLN A 57 -20.13 8.72 -4.62
N MET A 58 -20.35 8.66 -3.29
CA MET A 58 -20.14 9.81 -2.41
C MET A 58 -18.64 10.11 -2.20
N LEU A 59 -17.80 9.07 -2.14
CA LEU A 59 -16.36 9.19 -1.91
C LEU A 59 -15.57 9.60 -3.16
N LYS A 60 -16.11 9.39 -4.36
CA LYS A 60 -15.45 9.71 -5.64
C LYS A 60 -15.77 11.13 -6.18
N LYS A 61 -16.36 12.01 -5.35
CA LYS A 61 -16.59 13.42 -5.66
C LYS A 61 -15.32 14.25 -5.44
#